data_AF-A0AAU3D3A1-F1
#
_entry.id   AF-A0AAU3D3A1-F1
#
_cell.length_a   1.000
_cell.length_b   1.000
_cell.length_c   1.000
_cell.angle_alpha   90.00
_cell.angle_beta   90.00
_cell.angle_gamma   90.00
#
_symmetry.space_group_name_H-M   'P 1'
#
loop_
_entity.id
_entity.type
_entity.pdbx_description
1 polymer ?
#
loop_
_entity_poly.entity_id
_entity_poly.type
_entity_poly.pdbx_seq_one_letter_code
_entity_poly.pdbx_strand_id
1 'polypeptide(L)'
;MPDATTRPEPRATAFLLIKMTAHGEAAHRPQDEQGSPPADFEMSRALTAALQAWHTAGTLREDSLLLTEWLATEWCGYRLQQLGQDQDRFERWLRDFGDQVCAQQRHAHPAGPTAMEITSVIAARSQTTAADHLTRLAVAYLGYLRPGHEVQDAREIALTFALWAGEALSALMHHDTERISGYTAARTP
;
A
#
# COMPACT_ATOMS: atom_id res chain seq x y z
N MET A 1 -20.19 -26.82 14.53
CA MET A 1 -18.87 -26.19 14.73
C MET A 1 -18.78 -25.06 13.73
N PRO A 2 -18.59 -23.80 14.13
CA PRO A 2 -18.35 -22.75 13.14
C PRO A 2 -16.94 -22.95 12.57
N ASP A 3 -16.85 -22.96 11.24
CA ASP A 3 -15.59 -22.91 10.51
C ASP A 3 -14.74 -21.79 11.09
N ALA A 4 -13.51 -22.11 11.48
CA ALA A 4 -12.52 -21.12 11.82
C ALA A 4 -12.21 -20.35 10.53
N THR A 5 -12.88 -19.21 10.32
CA THR A 5 -12.48 -18.25 9.30
C THR A 5 -11.05 -17.84 9.62
N THR A 6 -10.11 -18.44 8.88
CA THR A 6 -8.68 -18.19 9.03
C THR A 6 -8.45 -16.69 8.93
N ARG A 7 -7.98 -16.07 10.04
CA ARG A 7 -7.62 -14.65 10.09
C ARG A 7 -6.74 -14.32 8.88
N PRO A 8 -7.12 -13.37 8.01
CA PRO A 8 -6.31 -13.01 6.86
C PRO A 8 -4.93 -12.54 7.31
N GLU A 9 -3.87 -13.05 6.67
CA GLU A 9 -2.51 -12.61 6.96
C GLU A 9 -2.28 -11.23 6.32
N PRO A 10 -1.73 -10.24 7.04
CA PRO A 10 -1.44 -8.92 6.48
C PRO A 10 -0.55 -8.95 5.23
N ARG A 11 0.47 -9.81 5.21
CA ARG A 11 1.38 -9.97 4.07
C ARG A 11 0.66 -10.54 2.84
N ALA A 12 -0.07 -11.64 2.99
CA ALA A 12 -0.85 -12.21 1.89
C ALA A 12 -1.88 -11.21 1.36
N THR A 13 -2.50 -10.43 2.26
CA THR A 13 -3.42 -9.34 1.89
C THR A 13 -2.71 -8.25 1.09
N ALA A 14 -1.50 -7.84 1.49
CA ALA A 14 -0.71 -6.85 0.75
C ALA A 14 -0.42 -7.31 -0.69
N PHE A 15 0.08 -8.54 -0.88
CA PHE A 15 0.39 -9.06 -2.21
C PHE A 15 -0.84 -9.30 -3.07
N LEU A 16 -1.98 -9.68 -2.47
CA LEU A 16 -3.26 -9.73 -3.16
C LEU A 16 -3.63 -8.35 -3.72
N LEU A 17 -3.58 -7.30 -2.89
CA LEU A 17 -3.91 -5.94 -3.31
C LEU A 17 -2.96 -5.40 -4.38
N ILE A 18 -1.66 -5.61 -4.23
CA ILE A 18 -0.64 -5.24 -5.23
C ILE A 18 -0.91 -5.96 -6.56
N LYS A 19 -1.26 -7.26 -6.51
CA LYS A 19 -1.59 -8.02 -7.72
C LYS A 19 -2.82 -7.44 -8.40
N MET A 20 -3.91 -7.21 -7.66
CA MET A 20 -5.17 -6.68 -8.22
C MET A 20 -4.95 -5.32 -8.88
N THR A 21 -4.30 -4.39 -8.17
CA THR A 21 -4.00 -3.06 -8.68
C THR A 21 -3.03 -3.10 -9.88
N ALA A 22 -1.96 -3.89 -9.84
CA ALA A 22 -1.02 -3.99 -10.96
C ALA A 22 -1.65 -4.60 -12.22
N HIS A 23 -2.53 -5.60 -12.06
CA HIS A 23 -3.31 -6.17 -13.17
C HIS A 23 -4.32 -5.16 -13.71
N GLY A 24 -5.00 -4.43 -12.82
CA GLY A 24 -5.84 -3.29 -13.19
C GLY A 24 -5.05 -2.31 -14.06
N GLU A 25 -3.92 -1.81 -13.59
CA GLU A 25 -3.07 -0.88 -14.34
C GLU A 25 -2.56 -1.46 -15.67
N ALA A 26 -2.22 -2.76 -15.72
CA ALA A 26 -1.79 -3.43 -16.95
C ALA A 26 -2.91 -3.52 -18.00
N ALA A 27 -4.15 -3.77 -17.56
CA ALA A 27 -5.31 -3.90 -18.43
C ALA A 27 -5.75 -2.57 -19.08
N HIS A 28 -5.36 -1.42 -18.51
CA HIS A 28 -5.81 -0.09 -18.96
C HIS A 28 -4.79 0.66 -19.85
N ARG A 29 -3.70 0.02 -20.31
CA ARG A 29 -2.76 0.62 -21.28
C ARG A 29 -3.31 0.49 -22.72
N PRO A 30 -3.20 1.53 -23.57
CA PRO A 30 -4.32 2.05 -24.33
C PRO A 30 -4.87 1.05 -25.37
N GLN A 31 -5.98 0.39 -25.02
CA GLN A 31 -7.11 0.36 -25.94
C GLN A 31 -8.05 1.45 -25.45
N ASP A 32 -8.05 2.57 -26.19
CA ASP A 32 -9.01 3.66 -26.17
C ASP A 32 -8.93 4.69 -25.01
N GLU A 33 -8.46 5.87 -25.40
CA GLU A 33 -8.76 7.15 -24.79
C GLU A 33 -10.29 7.34 -24.67
N GLN A 34 -10.97 6.88 -23.61
CA GLN A 34 -12.24 7.46 -23.11
C GLN A 34 -12.82 6.61 -21.97
N GLY A 35 -12.30 6.80 -20.76
CA GLY A 35 -12.98 6.34 -19.56
C GLY A 35 -12.05 6.27 -18.37
N SER A 36 -12.45 6.88 -17.26
CA SER A 36 -11.87 6.54 -15.96
C SER A 36 -12.04 5.03 -15.75
N PRO A 37 -11.02 4.32 -15.25
CA PRO A 37 -11.15 2.89 -14.98
C PRO A 37 -12.37 2.64 -14.09
N PRO A 38 -13.16 1.58 -14.35
CA PRO A 38 -14.27 1.24 -13.47
C PRO A 38 -13.72 1.02 -12.06
N ALA A 39 -14.47 1.47 -11.05
CA ALA A 39 -14.07 1.26 -9.66
C ALA A 39 -13.80 -0.23 -9.42
N ASP A 40 -12.61 -0.58 -8.94
CA ASP A 40 -12.27 -1.95 -8.61
C ASP A 40 -12.98 -2.37 -7.31
N PHE A 41 -14.25 -2.73 -7.49
CA PHE A 41 -15.14 -3.20 -6.42
C PHE A 41 -14.63 -4.49 -5.78
N GLU A 42 -13.82 -5.28 -6.49
CA GLU A 42 -13.27 -6.52 -5.96
C GLU A 42 -12.16 -6.22 -4.96
N MET A 43 -11.22 -5.34 -5.30
CA MET A 43 -10.14 -4.92 -4.39
C MET A 43 -10.72 -4.29 -3.13
N SER A 44 -11.66 -3.36 -3.30
CA SER A 44 -12.31 -2.68 -2.16
C SER A 44 -13.04 -3.67 -1.24
N ARG A 45 -13.69 -4.70 -1.83
CA ARG A 45 -14.37 -5.75 -1.07
C ARG A 45 -13.38 -6.65 -0.32
N ALA A 46 -12.30 -7.09 -0.97
CA ALA A 46 -11.27 -7.93 -0.37
C ALA A 46 -10.61 -7.23 0.83
N LEU A 47 -10.19 -5.97 0.65
CA LEU A 47 -9.61 -5.17 1.73
C LEU A 47 -10.61 -4.93 2.86
N THR A 48 -11.86 -4.54 2.54
CA THR A 48 -12.87 -4.30 3.57
C THR A 48 -13.16 -5.57 4.39
N ALA A 49 -13.22 -6.73 3.74
CA ALA A 49 -13.41 -8.01 4.42
C ALA A 49 -12.25 -8.34 5.37
N ALA A 50 -11.00 -8.13 4.94
CA ALA A 50 -9.82 -8.35 5.79
C ALA A 50 -9.82 -7.43 7.02
N LEU A 51 -10.08 -6.13 6.81
CA LEU A 51 -10.15 -5.15 7.90
C LEU A 51 -11.28 -5.45 8.88
N GLN A 52 -12.46 -5.87 8.40
CA GLN A 52 -13.57 -6.28 9.27
C GLN A 52 -13.26 -7.55 10.08
N ALA A 53 -12.55 -8.51 9.49
CA ALA A 53 -12.09 -9.70 10.19
C ALA A 53 -11.13 -9.32 11.34
N TRP A 54 -10.14 -8.45 11.08
CA TRP A 54 -9.22 -7.97 12.11
C TRP A 54 -9.90 -7.10 13.16
N HIS A 55 -10.88 -6.28 12.78
CA HIS A 55 -11.69 -5.50 13.72
C HIS A 55 -12.48 -6.41 14.67
N THR A 56 -13.13 -7.44 14.13
CA THR A 56 -13.88 -8.42 14.93
C THR A 56 -12.96 -9.23 15.86
N ALA A 57 -11.75 -9.53 15.41
CA ALA A 57 -10.73 -10.21 16.21
C ALA A 57 -10.01 -9.30 17.24
N GLY A 58 -10.27 -8.00 17.23
CA GLY A 58 -9.60 -7.03 18.11
C GLY A 58 -8.15 -6.69 17.71
N THR A 59 -7.71 -7.09 16.52
CA THR A 59 -6.32 -6.94 16.03
C THR A 59 -6.17 -5.89 14.93
N LEU A 60 -7.24 -5.15 14.60
CA LEU A 60 -7.26 -4.17 13.50
C LEU A 60 -6.02 -3.27 13.48
N ARG A 61 -5.68 -2.64 14.61
CA ARG A 61 -4.58 -1.67 14.67
C ARG A 61 -3.23 -2.30 14.29
N GLU A 62 -2.95 -3.48 14.81
CA GLU A 62 -1.69 -4.20 14.57
C GLU A 62 -1.65 -4.76 13.15
N ASP A 63 -2.70 -5.45 12.71
CA ASP A 63 -2.73 -6.08 11.39
C ASP A 63 -2.76 -5.07 10.25
N SER A 64 -3.49 -3.98 10.40
CA SER A 64 -3.55 -2.93 9.37
C SER A 64 -2.28 -2.09 9.33
N LEU A 65 -1.57 -1.93 10.44
CA LEU A 65 -0.21 -1.37 10.46
C LEU A 65 0.76 -2.27 9.70
N LEU A 66 0.75 -3.58 9.95
CA LEU A 66 1.59 -4.54 9.23
C LEU A 66 1.26 -4.59 7.73
N LEU A 67 -0.03 -4.55 7.37
CA LEU A 67 -0.45 -4.43 5.98
C LEU A 67 0.15 -3.18 5.32
N THR A 68 0.06 -2.05 6.01
CA THR A 68 0.60 -0.77 5.53
C THR A 68 2.12 -0.81 5.38
N GLU A 69 2.84 -1.39 6.34
CA GLU A 69 4.31 -1.58 6.26
C GLU A 69 4.69 -2.39 5.02
N TRP A 70 4.00 -3.53 4.77
CA TRP A 70 4.26 -4.37 3.61
C TRP A 70 4.03 -3.64 2.29
N LEU A 71 2.89 -2.96 2.16
CA LEU A 71 2.57 -2.21 0.94
C LEU A 71 3.58 -1.08 0.69
N ALA A 72 3.91 -0.31 1.72
CA ALA A 72 4.88 0.78 1.62
C ALA A 72 6.30 0.29 1.29
N THR A 73 6.70 -0.85 1.89
CA THR A 73 8.02 -1.47 1.64
C THR A 73 8.14 -1.95 0.19
N GLU A 74 7.15 -2.68 -0.32
CA GLU A 74 7.16 -3.14 -1.72
C GLU A 74 7.14 -1.96 -2.69
N TRP A 75 6.32 -0.93 -2.42
CA TRP A 75 6.29 0.27 -3.25
C TRP A 75 7.65 0.99 -3.31
N CYS A 76 8.31 1.18 -2.16
CA CYS A 76 9.66 1.75 -2.10
C CYS A 76 10.64 0.90 -2.91
N GLY A 77 10.59 -0.42 -2.77
CA GLY A 77 11.43 -1.35 -3.53
C GLY A 77 11.22 -1.23 -5.05
N TYR A 78 9.97 -1.15 -5.51
CA TYR A 78 9.65 -1.00 -6.93
C TYR A 78 10.17 0.33 -7.48
N ARG A 79 9.92 1.43 -6.76
CA ARG A 79 10.38 2.77 -7.17
C ARG A 79 11.90 2.86 -7.19
N LEU A 80 12.60 2.32 -6.18
CA LEU A 80 14.06 2.26 -6.17
C LEU A 80 14.59 1.46 -7.38
N GLN A 81 13.96 0.32 -7.70
CA GLN A 81 14.35 -0.48 -8.86
C GLN A 81 14.12 0.25 -10.20
N GLN A 82 12.99 0.96 -10.35
CA GLN A 82 12.70 1.78 -11.53
C GLN A 82 13.71 2.93 -11.71
N LEU A 83 14.24 3.44 -10.60
CA LEU A 83 15.27 4.48 -10.61
C LEU A 83 16.69 3.93 -10.77
N GLY A 84 16.85 2.63 -11.01
CA GLY A 84 18.13 1.98 -11.27
C GLY A 84 18.93 1.62 -10.01
N GLN A 85 18.25 1.43 -8.86
CA GLN A 85 18.88 1.20 -7.55
C GLN A 85 19.75 2.38 -7.07
N ASP A 86 19.46 3.59 -7.56
CA ASP A 86 20.13 4.83 -7.16
C ASP A 86 19.40 5.46 -5.96
N GLN A 87 19.99 5.32 -4.77
CA GLN A 87 19.44 5.82 -3.51
C GLN A 87 19.31 7.35 -3.48
N ASP A 88 20.30 8.09 -3.98
CA ASP A 88 20.27 9.55 -3.98
C ASP A 88 19.15 10.07 -4.90
N ARG A 89 18.95 9.40 -6.04
CA ARG A 89 17.85 9.70 -6.96
C ARG A 89 16.50 9.33 -6.36
N PHE A 90 16.41 8.22 -5.63
CA PHE A 90 15.20 7.84 -4.90
C PHE A 90 14.84 8.86 -3.82
N GLU A 91 15.82 9.35 -3.04
CA GLU A 91 15.58 10.36 -2.00
C GLU A 91 15.18 11.73 -2.56
N ARG A 92 15.71 12.13 -3.72
CA ARG A 92 15.23 13.33 -4.43
C ARG A 92 13.80 13.13 -4.92
N TRP A 93 13.53 12.02 -5.60
CA TRP A 93 12.19 11.70 -6.08
C TRP A 93 11.16 11.64 -4.95
N LEU A 94 11.50 11.03 -3.81
CA LEU A 94 10.61 10.90 -2.66
C LEU A 94 10.18 12.26 -2.10
N ARG A 95 11.11 13.23 -2.05
CA ARG A 95 10.82 14.62 -1.66
C ARG A 95 9.87 15.28 -2.66
N ASP A 96 10.21 15.25 -3.94
CA ASP A 96 9.41 15.88 -4.99
C ASP A 96 7.99 15.28 -5.07
N PHE A 97 7.89 13.95 -4.92
CA PHE A 97 6.61 13.24 -4.89
C PHE A 97 5.81 13.60 -3.63
N GLY A 98 6.47 13.67 -2.46
CA GLY A 98 5.84 14.09 -1.21
C GLY A 98 5.26 15.50 -1.29
N ASP A 99 6.00 16.45 -1.87
CA ASP A 99 5.54 17.82 -2.07
C ASP A 99 4.30 17.86 -2.97
N GLN A 100 4.28 17.04 -4.03
CA GLN A 100 3.11 16.93 -4.92
C GLN A 100 1.89 16.34 -4.20
N VAL A 101 2.07 15.26 -3.43
CA VAL A 101 0.98 14.65 -2.64
C VAL A 101 0.40 15.65 -1.65
N CYS A 102 1.26 16.37 -0.92
CA CYS A 102 0.84 17.40 0.03
C CYS A 102 0.10 18.55 -0.67
N ALA A 103 0.58 19.01 -1.83
CA ALA A 103 -0.06 20.07 -2.60
C ALA A 103 -1.42 19.66 -3.20
N GLN A 104 -1.61 18.37 -3.48
CA GLN A 104 -2.84 17.84 -4.05
C GLN A 104 -3.86 17.38 -2.98
N GLN A 105 -3.48 17.33 -1.70
CA GLN A 105 -4.38 16.96 -0.61
C GLN A 105 -5.52 17.97 -0.48
N ARG A 106 -6.76 17.53 -0.76
CA ARG A 106 -7.97 18.36 -0.70
C ARG A 106 -8.88 18.06 0.49
N HIS A 107 -8.73 16.89 1.10
CA HIS A 107 -9.57 16.44 2.20
C HIS A 107 -8.94 16.79 3.56
N ALA A 108 -9.78 17.10 4.54
CA ALA A 108 -9.31 17.41 5.90
C ALA A 108 -8.63 16.22 6.59
N HIS A 109 -8.97 15.00 6.20
CA HIS A 109 -8.34 13.78 6.68
C HIS A 109 -7.11 13.46 5.81
N PRO A 110 -5.88 13.51 6.34
CA PRO A 110 -4.67 13.68 5.53
C PRO A 110 -4.05 12.35 5.07
N ALA A 111 -4.80 11.51 4.35
CA ALA A 111 -4.33 10.19 3.91
C ALA A 111 -2.99 10.22 3.16
N GLY A 112 -2.89 11.11 2.17
CA GLY A 112 -1.68 11.28 1.36
C GLY A 112 -0.47 11.71 2.21
N PRO A 113 -0.55 12.84 2.95
CA PRO A 113 0.52 13.26 3.84
C PRO A 113 0.94 12.19 4.87
N THR A 114 -0.01 11.47 5.48
CA THR A 114 0.30 10.36 6.39
C THR A 114 1.02 9.22 5.67
N ALA A 115 0.58 8.85 4.47
CA ALA A 115 1.28 7.85 3.65
C ALA A 115 2.71 8.30 3.33
N MET A 116 2.95 9.58 3.05
CA MET A 116 4.31 10.10 2.84
C MET A 116 5.17 10.07 4.10
N GLU A 117 4.61 10.38 5.27
CA GLU A 117 5.33 10.25 6.55
C GLU A 117 5.76 8.79 6.79
N ILE A 118 4.84 7.85 6.62
CA ILE A 118 5.11 6.41 6.70
C ILE A 118 6.22 6.01 5.72
N THR A 119 6.13 6.46 4.48
CA THR A 119 7.11 6.15 3.43
C THR A 119 8.50 6.67 3.79
N SER A 120 8.59 7.87 4.39
CA SER A 120 9.87 8.42 4.84
C SER A 120 10.53 7.57 5.92
N VAL A 121 9.73 6.97 6.82
CA VAL A 121 10.22 6.05 7.86
C VAL A 121 10.73 4.75 7.24
N ILE A 122 10.02 4.21 6.25
CA ILE A 122 10.44 3.02 5.48
C ILE A 122 11.74 3.29 4.71
N ALA A 123 11.84 4.42 4.01
CA ALA A 123 13.01 4.80 3.24
C ALA A 123 14.26 4.97 4.12
N ALA A 124 14.10 5.45 5.36
CA ALA A 124 15.20 5.70 6.29
C ALA A 124 15.58 4.49 7.17
N ARG A 125 15.05 3.29 6.91
CA ARG A 125 15.18 2.11 7.79
C ARG A 125 16.63 1.73 8.13
N SER A 126 17.58 1.93 7.22
CA SER A 126 19.00 1.63 7.46
C SER A 126 19.70 2.60 8.44
N GLN A 127 19.05 3.72 8.76
CA GLN A 127 19.60 4.80 9.57
C GLN A 127 19.07 4.80 11.01
N THR A 128 18.12 3.91 11.35
CA THR A 128 17.49 3.86 12.68
C THR A 128 17.53 2.46 13.28
N THR A 129 17.39 2.35 14.60
CA THR A 129 17.20 1.04 15.23
C THR A 129 15.86 0.44 14.84
N ALA A 130 15.70 -0.89 14.98
CA ALA A 130 14.42 -1.55 14.72
C ALA A 130 13.30 -1.04 15.63
N ALA A 131 13.62 -0.72 16.90
CA ALA A 131 12.65 -0.16 17.84
C ALA A 131 12.21 1.25 17.43
N ASP A 132 13.15 2.14 17.11
CA ASP A 132 12.83 3.50 16.68
C ASP A 132 12.03 3.51 15.38
N HIS A 133 12.36 2.62 14.45
CA HIS A 133 11.64 2.45 13.20
C HIS A 133 10.18 2.08 13.45
N LEU A 134 9.95 1.05 14.27
CA LEU A 134 8.60 0.59 14.63
C LEU A 134 7.81 1.69 15.35
N THR A 135 8.43 2.40 16.30
CA THR A 135 7.79 3.49 17.02
C THR A 135 7.37 4.62 16.07
N ARG A 136 8.25 5.06 15.18
CA ARG A 136 7.93 6.15 14.22
C ARG A 136 6.80 5.74 13.28
N LEU A 137 6.83 4.50 12.79
CA LEU A 137 5.77 3.96 11.94
C LEU A 137 4.43 3.90 12.68
N ALA A 138 4.43 3.36 13.90
CA ALA A 138 3.23 3.23 14.72
C ALA A 138 2.65 4.59 15.11
N VAL A 139 3.48 5.59 15.43
CA VAL A 139 3.03 6.95 15.75
C VAL A 139 2.29 7.58 14.58
N ALA A 140 2.88 7.55 13.38
CA ALA A 140 2.27 8.12 12.18
C ALA A 140 0.94 7.42 11.84
N TYR A 141 0.93 6.09 11.87
CA TYR A 141 -0.24 5.30 11.48
C TYR A 141 -1.36 5.35 12.53
N LEU A 142 -1.06 5.11 13.80
CA LEU A 142 -2.08 5.09 14.85
C LEU A 142 -2.61 6.49 15.17
N GLY A 143 -1.81 7.53 14.97
CA GLY A 143 -2.25 8.92 15.07
C GLY A 143 -3.26 9.32 13.99
N TYR A 144 -3.28 8.61 12.86
CA TYR A 144 -4.22 8.83 11.77
C TYR A 144 -5.60 8.20 12.04
N LEU A 145 -5.67 7.05 12.72
CA LEU A 145 -6.91 6.32 12.93
C LEU A 145 -7.83 7.03 13.93
N ARG A 146 -8.99 7.51 13.48
CA ARG A 146 -9.96 8.17 14.36
C ARG A 146 -10.82 7.15 15.11
N PRO A 147 -11.10 7.38 16.41
CA PRO A 147 -12.01 6.53 17.17
C PRO A 147 -13.38 6.40 16.49
N GLY A 148 -13.84 5.17 16.29
CA GLY A 148 -15.12 4.87 15.63
C GLY A 148 -15.06 4.86 14.10
N HIS A 149 -13.93 5.20 13.49
CA HIS A 149 -13.72 5.21 12.05
C HIS A 149 -12.49 4.39 11.61
N GLU A 150 -11.90 3.59 12.51
CA GLU A 150 -10.62 2.93 12.30
C GLU A 150 -10.60 2.04 11.05
N VAL A 151 -11.69 1.33 10.76
CA VAL A 151 -11.79 0.49 9.55
C VAL A 151 -11.78 1.33 8.28
N GLN A 152 -12.47 2.48 8.28
CA GLN A 152 -12.51 3.38 7.13
C GLN A 152 -11.14 4.02 6.90
N ASP A 153 -10.51 4.49 7.97
CA ASP A 153 -9.23 5.18 7.93
C ASP A 153 -8.10 4.22 7.53
N ALA A 154 -8.08 3.00 8.10
CA ALA A 154 -7.14 1.95 7.70
C ALA A 154 -7.28 1.57 6.22
N ARG A 155 -8.52 1.48 5.72
CA ARG A 155 -8.79 1.22 4.31
C ARG A 155 -8.25 2.32 3.41
N GLU A 156 -8.41 3.58 3.80
CA GLU A 156 -7.95 4.73 3.02
C GLU A 156 -6.42 4.71 2.83
N ILE A 157 -5.67 4.46 3.90
CA ILE A 157 -4.20 4.33 3.84
C ILE A 157 -3.79 3.12 3.02
N ALA A 158 -4.38 1.95 3.27
CA ALA A 158 -4.04 0.72 2.55
C ALA A 158 -4.34 0.83 1.04
N LEU A 159 -5.47 1.44 0.65
CA LEU A 159 -5.79 1.69 -0.76
C LEU A 159 -4.80 2.65 -1.41
N THR A 160 -4.41 3.72 -0.71
CA THR A 160 -3.42 4.68 -1.20
C THR A 160 -2.13 3.98 -1.58
N PHE A 161 -1.58 3.17 -0.67
CA PHE A 161 -0.36 2.43 -0.95
C PHE A 161 -0.55 1.32 -1.98
N ALA A 162 -1.68 0.58 -1.97
CA ALA A 162 -1.93 -0.47 -2.94
C ALA A 162 -1.95 0.09 -4.37
N LEU A 163 -2.61 1.24 -4.60
CA LEU A 163 -2.65 1.88 -5.91
C LEU A 163 -1.25 2.31 -6.38
N TRP A 164 -0.48 2.97 -5.51
CA TRP A 164 0.89 3.38 -5.84
C TRP A 164 1.83 2.20 -6.10
N ALA A 165 1.72 1.12 -5.29
CA ALA A 165 2.49 -0.09 -5.44
C ALA A 165 2.12 -0.84 -6.73
N GLY A 166 0.83 -0.94 -7.04
CA GLY A 166 0.32 -1.57 -8.26
C GLY A 166 0.80 -0.89 -9.53
N GLU A 167 0.69 0.44 -9.59
CA GLU A 167 1.21 1.25 -10.70
C GLU A 167 2.72 1.03 -10.89
N ALA A 168 3.48 1.10 -9.79
CA ALA A 168 4.93 0.91 -9.84
C ALA A 168 5.31 -0.52 -10.29
N LEU A 169 4.63 -1.56 -9.78
CA LEU A 169 4.87 -2.94 -10.19
C LEU A 169 4.51 -3.16 -11.66
N SER A 170 3.36 -2.64 -12.10
CA SER A 170 2.88 -2.77 -13.48
C SER A 170 3.91 -2.17 -14.44
N ALA A 171 4.36 -0.95 -14.18
CA ALA A 171 5.40 -0.29 -14.97
C ALA A 171 6.75 -1.07 -14.93
N LEU A 172 7.16 -1.59 -13.76
CA LEU A 172 8.39 -2.38 -13.64
C LEU A 172 8.33 -3.69 -14.45
N MET A 173 7.16 -4.32 -14.50
CA MET A 173 6.92 -5.53 -15.29
C MET A 173 6.55 -5.24 -16.75
N HIS A 174 6.64 -3.97 -17.18
CA HIS A 174 6.28 -3.54 -18.54
C HIS A 174 4.82 -3.85 -18.90
N HIS A 175 3.94 -3.86 -17.90
CA HIS A 175 2.51 -4.19 -17.99
C HIS A 175 2.23 -5.63 -18.45
N ASP A 176 3.20 -6.52 -18.32
CA ASP A 176 3.05 -7.94 -18.62
C ASP A 176 2.34 -8.66 -17.46
N THR A 177 1.11 -9.10 -17.70
CA THR A 177 0.23 -9.74 -16.72
C THR A 177 0.74 -11.09 -16.24
N GLU A 178 1.50 -11.82 -17.07
CA GLU A 178 2.14 -13.09 -16.68
C GLU A 178 3.32 -12.81 -15.75
N ARG A 179 4.14 -11.81 -16.06
CA ARG A 179 5.25 -11.39 -15.19
C ARG A 179 4.77 -10.86 -13.84
N ILE A 180 3.69 -10.06 -13.82
CA ILE A 180 3.05 -9.60 -12.58
C ILE A 180 2.56 -10.79 -11.76
N SER A 181 1.89 -11.76 -12.40
CA SER A 181 1.39 -12.95 -11.72
C SER A 181 2.51 -13.83 -11.17
N GLY A 182 3.57 -14.08 -11.95
CA GLY A 182 4.73 -14.83 -11.51
C GLY A 182 5.47 -14.16 -10.35
N TYR A 183 5.64 -12.84 -10.42
CA TYR A 183 6.30 -12.06 -9.36
C TYR A 183 5.55 -12.13 -8.02
N THR A 184 4.23 -11.93 -8.05
CA THR A 184 3.37 -11.90 -6.85
C THR A 184 3.13 -13.29 -6.27
N ALA A 185 3.00 -14.32 -7.12
CA ALA A 185 2.89 -15.71 -6.69
C ALA A 185 4.14 -16.18 -5.94
N ALA A 186 5.35 -15.79 -6.39
CA ALA A 186 6.60 -16.16 -5.72
C ALA A 186 6.78 -15.54 -4.32
N ARG A 187 5.93 -14.58 -3.94
CA ARG A 187 6.02 -13.81 -2.67
C ARG A 187 4.84 -13.99 -1.74
N THR A 188 3.81 -14.69 -2.22
CA THR A 188 2.66 -15.12 -1.42
C THR A 188 2.94 -16.56 -0.96
N PRO A 189 2.89 -16.84 0.36
CA PRO A 189 3.16 -18.17 0.90
C PRO A 189 2.13 -19.23 0.47
#